data_AF-A0A6G8J706-F1
#
_entry.id   AF-A0A6G8J706-F1
#
_cell.length_a   1.000
_cell.length_b   1.000
_cell.length_c   1.000
_cell.angle_alpha   90.00
_cell.angle_beta   90.00
_cell.angle_gamma   90.00
#
_symmetry.space_group_name_H-M   'P 1'
#
loop_
_entity.id
_entity.type
_entity.pdbx_description
1 polymer ?
#
loop_
_entity_poly.entity_id
_entity_poly.type
_entity_poly.pdbx_seq_one_letter_code
_entity_poly.pdbx_strand_id
1 'polypeptide(L)' 'MERYLQQAETMPFTEKMSFVLALIEQDEIDERQAYQIITATGEPPEKSEEEPQGAMIDFL' A
#
# COMPACT_ATOMS: atom_id res chain seq x y z
N MET A 1 7.81 2.04 11.18
CA MET A 1 6.85 1.59 10.16
C MET A 1 5.74 0.73 10.74
N GLU A 2 6.02 -0.40 11.40
CA GLU A 2 4.99 -1.24 12.03
C GLU A 2 4.01 -0.48 12.94
N ARG A 3 4.51 0.46 13.75
CA ARG A 3 3.68 1.34 14.60
C ARG A 3 2.64 2.13 13.80
N TYR A 4 3.02 2.65 12.62
CA TYR A 4 2.13 3.46 11.78
C TYR A 4 1.09 2.57 11.07
N LEU A 5 1.48 1.36 10.67
CA LEU A 5 0.57 0.38 10.07
C LEU A 5 -0.51 -0.08 11.06
N GLN A 6 -0.11 -0.47 12.28
CA GLN A 6 -1.05 -0.89 13.33
C GLN A 6 -2.03 0.24 13.73
N GLN A 7 -1.54 1.47 13.79
CA GLN A 7 -2.41 2.63 14.05
C GLN A 7 -3.39 2.88 12.90
N ALA A 8 -2.95 2.71 11.66
CA ALA A 8 -3.77 2.93 10.47
C ALA A 8 -4.82 1.82 10.26
N GLU A 9 -4.59 0.58 10.71
CA GLU A 9 -5.54 -0.53 10.56
C GLU A 9 -6.90 -0.25 11.20
N THR A 10 -6.92 0.47 12.33
CA THR A 10 -8.16 0.79 13.06
C THR A 10 -8.72 2.17 12.72
N MET A 11 -8.02 2.96 11.91
CA MET A 11 -8.46 4.32 11.56
C MET A 11 -9.44 4.33 10.37
N PRO A 12 -10.51 5.14 10.44
CA PRO A 12 -11.29 5.52 9.27
C PRO A 12 -10.39 6.11 8.17
N PHE A 13 -10.73 5.87 6.91
CA PHE A 13 -9.93 6.31 5.76
C PHE A 13 -9.60 7.82 5.78
N THR A 14 -10.57 8.65 6.15
CA THR A 14 -10.38 10.10 6.26
C THR A 14 -9.40 10.50 7.34
N GLU A 15 -9.39 9.80 8.48
CA GLU A 15 -8.42 10.04 9.57
C GLU A 15 -7.04 9.54 9.19
N LYS A 16 -6.97 8.37 8.53
CA LYS A 16 -5.75 7.81 7.96
C LYS A 16 -5.09 8.77 6.97
N MET A 17 -5.89 9.48 6.16
CA MET A 17 -5.34 10.46 5.23
C MET A 17 -4.71 11.66 5.94
N SER A 18 -5.41 12.24 6.92
CA SER A 18 -4.87 13.33 7.74
C SER A 18 -3.60 12.91 8.48
N PHE A 19 -3.56 11.68 8.99
CA PHE A 19 -2.41 11.10 9.66
C PHE A 19 -1.19 10.98 8.73
N VAL A 20 -1.38 10.42 7.54
CA VAL A 20 -0.30 10.23 6.56
C VAL A 20 0.24 11.57 6.04
N LEU A 21 -0.63 12.55 5.79
CA LEU A 21 -0.20 13.90 5.40
C LEU A 21 0.69 14.53 6.48
N ALA A 22 0.31 14.42 7.75
CA ALA A 22 1.10 14.95 8.86
C ALA A 22 2.48 14.30 8.97
N LEU A 23 2.61 13.01 8.64
CA LEU A 23 3.90 12.30 8.65
C LEU A 23 4.81 12.73 7.48
N ILE A 24 4.23 12.96 6.30
CA ILE A 24 4.98 13.48 5.14
C ILE A 24 5.47 14.91 5.41
N GLU A 25 4.62 15.78 5.97
CA GLU A 25 4.99 17.16 6.29
C GLU A 25 6.13 17.25 7.31
N GLN A 26 6.26 16.24 8.17
CA GLN A 26 7.33 16.12 9.16
C GLN A 26 8.58 15.39 8.63
N ASP A 27 8.58 14.98 7.35
CA ASP A 27 9.66 14.20 6.72
C ASP A 27 9.93 12.87 7.46
N GLU A 28 8.93 12.34 8.18
CA GLU A 28 9.03 11.06 8.92
C GLU A 28 8.85 9.84 8.00
N ILE A 29 8.12 10.01 6.89
CA ILE A 29 7.87 8.97 5.90
C ILE A 29 7.97 9.51 4.48
N ASP A 30 8.35 8.65 3.54
CA ASP A 30 8.32 8.94 2.10
C ASP A 30 6.96 8.59 1.45
N GLU A 31 6.78 8.97 0.18
CA GLU A 31 5.55 8.70 -0.57
C GLU A 31 5.23 7.20 -0.71
N ARG A 32 6.25 6.33 -0.78
CA ARG A 32 6.05 4.88 -0.89
C ARG A 32 5.51 4.32 0.42
N GLN A 33 6.03 4.81 1.54
CA GLN A 33 5.58 4.46 2.88
C GLN A 33 4.19 5.01 3.18
N ALA A 34 3.89 6.23 2.70
CA ALA A 34 2.56 6.80 2.75
C ALA A 34 1.53 5.92 2.03
N TYR A 35 1.86 5.46 0.82
CA TYR A 35 1.02 4.52 0.08
C TYR A 35 0.76 3.25 0.89
N GLN A 36 1.80 2.66 1.48
CA GLN A 36 1.67 1.46 2.33
C GLN A 36 0.74 1.68 3.52
N ILE A 37 0.82 2.83 4.19
CA ILE A 37 -0.04 3.14 5.35
C ILE A 37 -1.49 3.33 4.90
N ILE A 38 -1.73 4.06 3.81
CA ILE A 38 -3.06 4.30 3.24
C ILE A 38 -3.73 2.97 2.86
N THR A 39 -2.98 2.09 2.20
CA THR A 39 -3.44 0.77 1.75
C THR A 39 -3.28 -0.32 2.80
N ALA A 40 -2.84 0.00 4.02
CA ALA A 40 -2.79 -0.95 5.13
C ALA A 40 -4.23 -1.27 5.54
N THR A 41 -4.79 -2.28 4.90
CA THR A 41 -5.98 -3.01 5.32
C THR A 41 -5.52 -4.42 5.63
N GLY A 42 -6.04 -5.02 6.70
CA GLY A 42 -5.62 -6.31 7.26
C GLY A 42 -5.26 -7.34 6.19
N GLU A 43 -4.03 -7.83 6.30
CA GLU A 43 -3.24 -8.67 5.39
C GLU A 43 -3.24 -8.28 3.88
N PRO A 44 -2.05 -8.11 3.27
CA PRO A 44 -1.97 -7.95 1.82
C PRO A 44 -2.56 -9.19 1.14
N PRO A 45 -3.33 -9.06 0.04
CA PRO A 45 -3.71 -10.22 -0.75
C PRO A 45 -2.42 -10.97 -1.13
N GLU A 46 -2.46 -12.29 -1.04
CA GLU A 46 -1.38 -13.16 -1.52
C GLU A 46 -0.93 -12.65 -2.88
N LYS A 47 0.40 -12.51 -3.06
CA LYS A 47 1.03 -12.06 -4.30
C LYS A 47 0.17 -12.51 -5.47
N SER A 48 -0.35 -11.57 -6.25
CA SER A 48 -0.88 -11.88 -7.57
C SER A 48 0.22 -12.65 -8.27
N GLU A 49 -0.01 -13.95 -8.48
CA GLU A 49 0.80 -14.73 -9.40
C GLU A 49 0.85 -13.91 -10.67
N GLU A 50 2.06 -13.52 -11.07
CA GLU A 50 2.29 -12.82 -12.31
C GLU A 50 1.77 -13.70 -13.46
N GLU A 51 0.54 -13.47 -13.92
CA GLU A 51 0.06 -14.00 -15.20
C GLU A 51 0.75 -13.22 -16.34
N PRO A 52 1.05 -13.86 -17.49
CA PRO A 52 1.65 -15.18 -17.68
C PRO A 52 2.99 -15.03 -18.43
N GLN A 53 3.96 -15.89 -18.14
CA GLN A 53 5.14 -16.03 -19.00
C GLN A 53 4.73 -16.52 -20.39
N GLY A 54 4.93 -15.68 -21.41
CA GLY A 54 5.45 -16.12 -22.71
C GLY A 54 4.48 -16.74 -23.72
N ALA A 55 4.21 -15.98 -24.78
CA ALA A 55 4.22 -16.36 -26.20
C ALA A 55 3.70 -17.75 -26.63
N MET A 56 2.68 -17.77 -27.49
CA MET A 56 2.84 -18.08 -28.94
C MET A 56 1.70 -17.38 -29.71
N ILE A 57 2.04 -16.51 -30.66
CA ILE A 57 1.10 -16.13 -31.72
C ILE A 57 1.31 -17.17 -32.82
N ASP A 58 0.40 -18.14 -32.94
CA ASP A 58 0.33 -18.98 -34.14
C ASP A 58 -0.32 -18.17 -35.26
N PHE A 59 0.45 -17.83 -36.29
CA PHE A 59 -0.09 -17.36 -37.57
C PHE A 59 -0.40 -18.60 -38.42
N LEU A 60 -1.70 -18.84 -38.63
CA LEU A 60 -2.26 -19.79 -39.61
C LEU A 60 -2.58 -19.08 -40.92
#